data_AF-A0A6P2K0L4-F1
#
_entry.id   AF-A0A6P2K0L4-F1
#
_cell.length_a   1.000
_cell.length_b   1.000
_cell.length_c   1.000
_cell.angle_alpha   90.00
_cell.angle_beta   90.00
_cell.angle_gamma   90.00
#
_symmetry.space_group_name_H-M   'P 1'
#
loop_
_entity.id
_entity.type
_entity.pdbx_description
1 polymer ?
#
loop_
_entity_poly.entity_id
_entity_poly.type
_entity_poly.pdbx_seq_one_letter_code
_entity_poly.pdbx_strand_id
1 'polypeptide(L)'
;MKTTLRLRVAIIASAFAVYHVFMHVQWVASGCIAFLGSRHCSFENSANFEGMMDLDLLLTCAWVAGAMMGWFAIARAPRKPG
;
A
#
# COMPACT_ATOMS: atom_id res chain seq x y z
N MET A 1 12.86 6.32 -23.38
CA MET A 1 13.43 5.86 -22.09
C MET A 1 12.66 6.36 -20.86
N LYS A 2 12.25 7.63 -20.73
CA LYS A 2 11.52 8.14 -19.53
C LYS A 2 10.18 7.43 -19.24
N THR A 3 9.45 7.02 -20.28
CA THR A 3 8.16 6.31 -20.13
C THR A 3 8.32 4.91 -19.53
N THR A 4 9.40 4.20 -19.88
CA THR A 4 9.70 2.87 -19.34
C THR A 4 10.00 2.90 -17.84
N LEU A 5 10.67 3.97 -17.37
CA LEU A 5 10.92 4.18 -15.94
C LEU A 5 9.62 4.46 -15.17
N ARG A 6 8.76 5.36 -15.68
CA ARG A 6 7.47 5.68 -15.06
C ARG A 6 6.56 4.46 -14.96
N LEU A 7 6.52 3.64 -16.00
CA LEU A 7 5.77 2.39 -16.02
C LEU A 7 6.25 1.42 -14.92
N ARG A 8 7.57 1.24 -14.78
CA ARG A 8 8.13 0.39 -13.72
C ARG A 8 7.76 0.90 -12.32
N VAL A 9 7.86 2.21 -12.09
CA VAL A 9 7.49 2.80 -10.79
C VAL A 9 6.01 2.60 -10.48
N ALA A 10 5.11 2.80 -11.45
CA ALA A 10 3.68 2.58 -11.23
C ALA A 10 3.34 1.11 -10.97
N ILE A 11 3.98 0.17 -11.68
CA ILE A 11 3.80 -1.27 -11.44
C ILE A 11 4.27 -1.65 -10.04
N ILE A 12 5.46 -1.19 -9.63
CA ILE A 12 6.00 -1.46 -8.29
C ILE A 12 5.07 -0.88 -7.23
N ALA A 13 4.67 0.39 -7.34
CA ALA A 13 3.75 1.03 -6.40
C ALA A 13 2.40 0.30 -6.33
N SER A 14 1.89 -0.20 -7.46
CA SER A 14 0.64 -0.99 -7.50
C SER A 14 0.79 -2.33 -6.77
N ALA A 15 1.91 -3.02 -6.94
CA ALA A 15 2.18 -4.28 -6.22
C ALA A 15 2.22 -4.06 -4.71
N PHE A 16 2.90 -3.00 -4.25
CA PHE A 16 2.92 -2.63 -2.83
C PHE A 16 1.53 -2.25 -2.32
N ALA A 17 0.75 -1.48 -3.09
CA ALA A 17 -0.61 -1.12 -2.72
C ALA A 17 -1.49 -2.35 -2.50
N VAL A 18 -1.48 -3.31 -3.44
CA VAL A 18 -2.25 -4.56 -3.32
C VAL A 18 -1.80 -5.38 -2.11
N TYR A 19 -0.48 -5.49 -1.90
CA TYR A 19 0.06 -6.21 -0.74
C TYR A 19 -0.41 -5.59 0.59
N HIS A 20 -0.31 -4.27 0.73
CA HIS A 20 -0.74 -3.57 1.95
C HIS A 20 -2.25 -3.70 2.18
N VAL A 21 -3.08 -3.54 1.14
CA VAL A 21 -4.53 -3.76 1.24
C VAL A 21 -4.84 -5.19 1.70
N PHE A 22 -4.17 -6.18 1.12
CA PHE A 22 -4.38 -7.57 1.50
C PHE A 22 -3.98 -7.83 2.95
N MET A 23 -2.80 -7.36 3.37
CA MET A 23 -2.32 -7.53 4.75
C MET A 23 -3.22 -6.82 5.75
N HIS A 24 -3.68 -5.60 5.44
CA HIS A 24 -4.63 -4.87 6.27
C HIS A 24 -5.91 -5.68 6.52
N VAL A 25 -6.51 -6.21 5.45
CA VAL A 25 -7.72 -7.06 5.55
C VAL A 25 -7.45 -8.32 6.38
N GLN A 26 -6.29 -8.96 6.20
CA GLN A 26 -5.92 -10.14 6.99
C GLN A 26 -5.77 -9.81 8.48
N TRP A 27 -5.19 -8.66 8.83
CA TRP A 27 -5.00 -8.23 10.21
C TRP A 27 -6.32 -7.85 10.89
N VAL A 28 -7.19 -7.14 10.17
CA VAL A 28 -8.55 -6.82 10.64
C VAL A 28 -9.36 -8.10 10.87
N ALA A 29 -9.35 -9.03 9.91
CA ALA A 29 -10.11 -10.27 10.01
C ALA A 29 -9.60 -11.22 11.11
N SER A 30 -8.27 -11.28 11.31
CA SER A 30 -7.67 -12.14 12.33
C SER A 30 -7.65 -11.53 13.73
N GLY A 31 -7.85 -10.21 13.86
CA GLY A 31 -7.69 -9.48 15.12
C GLY A 31 -6.27 -9.52 15.67
N CYS A 32 -5.29 -9.93 14.86
CA CYS A 32 -3.89 -10.07 15.23
C CYS A 32 -2.98 -9.56 14.10
N ILE A 33 -2.15 -8.58 14.42
CA ILE A 33 -1.18 -7.97 13.50
C ILE A 33 0.20 -8.59 13.73
N ALA A 34 0.96 -8.81 12.66
CA ALA A 34 2.35 -9.24 12.75
C ALA A 34 3.25 -8.04 12.41
N PHE A 35 3.93 -7.49 13.40
CA PHE A 35 4.74 -6.28 13.25
C PHE A 35 6.16 -6.53 13.80
N LEU A 36 7.18 -6.25 12.99
CA LEU A 36 8.60 -6.42 13.34
C LEU A 36 8.98 -7.81 13.91
N GLY A 37 8.30 -8.87 13.46
CA GLY A 37 8.56 -10.25 13.91
C GLY A 37 7.84 -10.65 15.20
N SER A 38 7.05 -9.75 15.78
CA SER A 38 6.18 -10.00 16.95
C SER A 38 4.72 -10.00 16.52
N ARG A 39 3.89 -10.88 17.09
CA ARG A 39 2.45 -10.91 16.83
C ARG A 39 1.74 -10.18 17.97
N HIS A 40 0.93 -9.18 17.64
CA HIS A 40 0.13 -8.42 18.59
C HIS A 40 -1.35 -8.64 18.31
N CYS A 41 -2.10 -9.07 19.31
CA CYS A 41 -3.54 -9.32 19.18
C CYS A 41 -4.35 -8.26 19.93
N SER A 42 -5.54 -7.96 19.42
CA SER A 42 -6.46 -6.97 20.01
C SER A 42 -6.82 -7.29 21.47
N PHE A 43 -6.83 -8.57 21.86
CA PHE A 43 -7.17 -9.02 23.21
C PHE A 43 -6.06 -8.76 24.26
N GLU A 44 -4.79 -8.63 23.86
CA GLU A 44 -3.68 -8.35 24.78
C GLU A 44 -3.55 -6.85 25.10
N ASN A 45 -3.80 -5.98 24.13
CA ASN A 45 -3.72 -4.53 24.30
C ASN A 45 -4.45 -3.80 23.16
N SER A 46 -5.76 -3.56 23.32
CA SER A 46 -6.62 -3.00 22.26
C SER A 46 -6.18 -1.63 21.77
N ALA A 47 -5.73 -0.74 22.67
CA ALA A 47 -5.28 0.60 22.30
C ALA A 47 -4.02 0.59 21.43
N ASN A 48 -3.08 -0.32 21.71
CA ASN A 48 -1.86 -0.46 20.91
C ASN A 48 -2.13 -1.16 19.57
N PHE A 49 -3.10 -2.08 19.54
CA PHE A 49 -3.58 -2.72 18.31
C PHE A 49 -4.25 -1.71 17.37
N GLU A 50 -5.11 -0.83 17.91
CA GLU A 50 -5.82 0.19 17.16
C GLU A 50 -4.84 1.21 16.56
N GLY A 51 -3.84 1.67 17.34
CA GLY A 51 -2.78 2.54 16.82
C GLY A 51 -1.91 1.90 15.73
N MET A 52 -1.59 0.61 15.84
CA MET A 52 -0.87 -0.12 14.78
C MET A 52 -1.72 -0.31 13.52
N MET A 53 -3.02 -0.55 13.69
CA MET A 53 -3.97 -0.72 12.59
C MET A 53 -4.20 0.60 11.84
N ASP A 54 -4.27 1.74 12.54
CA ASP A 54 -4.35 3.07 11.93
C ASP A 54 -3.08 3.42 11.13
N LEU A 55 -1.90 3.09 11.66
CA LEU A 55 -0.63 3.25 10.96
C LEU A 55 -0.58 2.43 9.66
N ASP A 56 -1.01 1.18 9.72
CA ASP A 56 -1.10 0.32 8.53
C ASP A 56 -2.13 0.83 7.52
N LEU A 57 -3.28 1.32 7.99
CA LEU A 57 -4.29 1.92 7.13
C LEU A 57 -3.74 3.16 6.40
N LEU A 58 -3.04 4.05 7.12
CA LEU A 58 -2.39 5.22 6.53
C LEU A 58 -1.35 4.82 5.46
N LEU A 59 -0.53 3.81 5.74
CA LEU A 59 0.47 3.31 4.81
C LEU A 59 -0.18 2.69 3.57
N THR A 60 -1.24 1.91 3.76
CA THR A 60 -2.06 1.34 2.69
C THR A 60 -2.63 2.44 1.79
N CYS A 61 -3.24 3.46 2.38
CA CYS A 61 -3.77 4.62 1.66
C CYS A 61 -2.67 5.37 0.87
N ALA A 62 -1.49 5.56 1.47
CA ALA A 62 -0.36 6.22 0.82
C ALA A 62 0.12 5.45 -0.42
N TRP A 63 0.23 4.12 -0.33
CA TRP A 63 0.59 3.28 -1.47
C TRP A 63 -0.47 3.29 -2.58
N VAL A 64 -1.75 3.22 -2.22
CA VAL A 64 -2.85 3.30 -3.19
C VAL A 64 -2.84 4.65 -3.92
N ALA A 65 -2.69 5.76 -3.18
CA ALA A 65 -2.59 7.08 -3.77
C ALA A 65 -1.35 7.21 -4.70
N GLY A 66 -0.20 6.69 -4.26
CA GLY A 66 1.03 6.64 -5.05
C GLY A 66 0.88 5.84 -6.34
N ALA A 67 0.22 4.68 -6.28
CA ALA A 67 -0.08 3.87 -7.44
C ALA A 67 -0.98 4.63 -8.44
N MET A 68 -2.05 5.26 -7.94
CA MET A 68 -2.98 6.03 -8.76
C MET A 68 -2.28 7.19 -9.47
N MET A 69 -1.46 7.95 -8.75
CA MET A 69 -0.66 9.04 -9.31
C MET A 69 0.38 8.55 -10.32
N GLY A 70 1.00 7.39 -10.08
CA GLY A 70 1.89 6.73 -11.02
C GLY A 70 1.21 6.42 -12.36
N TRP A 71 0.00 5.85 -12.30
CA TRP A 71 -0.81 5.59 -13.49
C TRP A 71 -1.27 6.85 -14.20
N PHE A 72 -1.68 7.89 -13.47
CA PHE A 72 -1.99 9.20 -14.07
C PHE A 72 -0.79 9.79 -14.81
N ALA A 73 0.42 9.69 -14.26
CA ALA A 73 1.63 10.18 -14.90
C ALA A 73 2.01 9.41 -16.18
N ILE A 74 1.59 8.15 -16.29
CA ILE A 74 1.73 7.33 -17.50
C ILE A 74 0.67 7.69 -18.52
N ALA A 75 -0.60 7.77 -18.11
CA ALA A 75 -1.72 8.09 -18.99
C ALA A 75 -1.59 9.48 -19.63
N ARG A 76 -1.04 10.45 -18.89
CA ARG A 76 -0.79 11.83 -19.37
C ARG A 76 0.55 12.00 -20.08
N ALA A 77 1.37 10.95 -20.21
CA ALA A 77 2.65 11.07 -20.91
C ALA A 77 2.40 11.37 -22.41
N PRO A 78 3.03 12.41 -22.99
CA PRO A 78 2.81 12.76 -24.39
C PRO A 78 3.23 11.59 -25.28
N ARG A 79 2.27 11.05 -26.05
CA ARG A 79 2.58 10.12 -27.14
C ARG A 79 3.26 10.92 -28.25
N LYS A 80 4.42 10.48 -28.72
CA LYS A 80 5.02 11.04 -29.94
C LYS A 80 3.99 10.91 -31.07
N PRO A 81 3.69 11.97 -31.84
CA PRO A 81 2.99 11.79 -33.11
C PRO A 81 3.88 10.92 -34.00
N GLY A 82 3.26 9.92 -34.62
CA GLY A 82 3.92 8.93 -35.48
C GLY A 82 4.53 9.56 -36.72
#